data_AF-A0A938FAS5-F1
#
_entry.id   AF-A0A938FAS5-F1
#
_cell.length_a   1.000
_cell.length_b   1.000
_cell.length_c   1.000
_cell.angle_alpha   90.00
_cell.angle_beta   90.00
_cell.angle_gamma   90.00
#
_symmetry.space_group_name_H-M   'P 1'
#
loop_
_entity.id
_entity.type
_entity.pdbx_description
1 polymer ?
#
loop_
_entity_poly.entity_id
_entity_poly.type
_entity_poly.pdbx_seq_one_letter_code
_entity_poly.pdbx_strand_id
1 'polypeptide(L)'
;MMRRPITRFYGIVFPALLLSLLGLLMVFSASSVIALQESRSSVAIVAKQLILFLVGVALAAFLMRTPPRFLQRISSLSLVVSLATLALPLLPEVGKEVNGNANWISIAGFTLQPSEFAKLGMLLWIAGVLAKHEDSIAQGLSSDLLKSLLPGLIAIIGLIIAGKDLGTAIIFAAIAAGVLFISGVSMRYFFMGLGGIGLFIVVMILTQPNRIYRIKALLDPFSEANYQHAGWQPAHSIMAFASG
;
A
#
# COMPACT_ATOMS: atom_id res chain seq x y z
N MET A 1 -13.99 -26.90 -16.51
CA MET A 1 -14.23 -25.45 -16.65
C MET A 1 -12.99 -24.81 -17.27
N MET A 2 -13.12 -23.73 -18.06
CA MET A 2 -12.06 -22.92 -18.73
C MET A 2 -11.80 -23.21 -20.22
N ARG A 3 -12.35 -22.39 -21.12
CA ARG A 3 -12.14 -22.51 -22.58
C ARG A 3 -11.63 -21.25 -23.30
N ARG A 4 -11.44 -20.07 -22.67
CA ARG A 4 -10.87 -18.88 -23.36
C ARG A 4 -10.01 -17.98 -22.46
N PRO A 5 -8.67 -17.99 -22.58
CA PRO A 5 -7.78 -17.15 -21.76
C PRO A 5 -7.97 -15.64 -22.03
N ILE A 6 -8.39 -15.28 -23.25
CA ILE A 6 -8.60 -13.90 -23.69
C ILE A 6 -9.72 -13.20 -22.92
N THR A 7 -10.83 -13.89 -22.63
CA THR A 7 -11.97 -13.31 -21.92
C THR A 7 -11.62 -12.92 -20.47
N ARG A 8 -10.73 -13.67 -19.83
CA ARG A 8 -10.27 -13.39 -18.46
C ARG A 8 -9.37 -12.17 -18.40
N PHE A 9 -8.50 -12.03 -19.40
CA PHE A 9 -7.65 -10.85 -19.52
C PHE A 9 -8.49 -9.58 -19.63
N TYR A 10 -9.47 -9.56 -20.54
CA TYR A 10 -10.38 -8.41 -20.67
C TYR A 10 -11.25 -8.20 -19.43
N GLY A 11 -11.66 -9.28 -18.74
CA GLY A 11 -12.44 -9.22 -17.50
C GLY A 11 -11.73 -8.52 -16.34
N ILE A 12 -10.40 -8.39 -16.35
CA ILE A 12 -9.62 -7.67 -15.33
C ILE A 12 -9.21 -6.29 -15.84
N VAL A 13 -8.72 -6.22 -17.07
CA VAL A 13 -8.19 -4.98 -17.65
C VAL A 13 -9.28 -3.94 -17.84
N PHE A 14 -10.47 -4.34 -18.29
CA PHE A 14 -11.55 -3.40 -18.56
C PHE A 14 -12.07 -2.71 -17.29
N PRO A 15 -12.42 -3.43 -16.19
CA PRO A 15 -12.78 -2.78 -14.93
C PRO A 15 -11.65 -1.92 -14.36
N ALA A 16 -10.40 -2.37 -14.43
CA ALA A 16 -9.26 -1.61 -13.91
C ALA A 16 -9.09 -0.27 -14.66
N LEU A 17 -9.19 -0.28 -15.99
CA LEU A 17 -9.17 0.95 -16.80
C LEU A 17 -10.36 1.84 -16.49
N LEU A 18 -11.56 1.28 -16.40
CA LEU A 18 -12.78 2.05 -16.11
C LEU A 18 -12.69 2.75 -14.75
N LEU A 19 -12.27 2.04 -13.70
CA LEU A 19 -12.07 2.62 -12.37
C LEU A 19 -10.97 3.68 -12.36
N SER A 20 -9.90 3.49 -13.14
CA SER A 20 -8.83 4.48 -13.25
C SER A 20 -9.30 5.76 -13.96
N LEU A 21 -10.10 5.63 -15.02
CA LEU A 21 -10.69 6.75 -15.75
C LEU A 21 -11.73 7.48 -14.89
N LEU A 22 -12.56 6.76 -14.13
CA LEU A 22 -13.44 7.35 -13.13
C LEU A 22 -12.64 8.10 -12.06
N GLY A 23 -11.53 7.53 -11.59
CA GLY A 23 -10.61 8.22 -10.68
C GLY A 23 -10.06 9.53 -11.24
N LEU A 24 -9.65 9.55 -12.51
CA LEU A 24 -9.21 10.77 -13.20
C LEU A 24 -10.33 11.81 -13.29
N LEU A 25 -11.56 11.39 -13.61
CA LEU A 25 -12.73 12.28 -13.63
C LEU A 25 -13.03 12.86 -12.24
N MET A 26 -12.90 12.05 -11.19
CA MET A 26 -13.11 12.52 -9.81
C MET A 26 -12.03 13.50 -9.37
N VAL A 27 -10.77 13.28 -9.75
CA VAL A 27 -9.68 14.23 -9.50
C VAL A 27 -9.96 15.56 -10.21
N PHE A 28 -10.44 15.53 -11.45
CA PHE A 28 -10.83 16.74 -12.18
C PHE A 28 -11.97 17.48 -11.45
N SER A 29 -13.02 16.77 -11.05
CA SER A 29 -14.17 17.35 -10.34
C SER A 29 -13.81 17.95 -8.98
N ALA A 30 -12.96 17.27 -8.21
CA ALA A 30 -12.53 17.79 -6.91
C ALA A 30 -11.56 18.97 -7.05
N SER A 31 -10.64 18.90 -8.02
CA SER A 31 -9.64 19.94 -8.26
C SER A 31 -10.23 21.20 -8.87
N SER A 32 -11.36 21.14 -9.59
CA SER A 32 -12.03 22.33 -10.13
C SER A 32 -12.62 23.19 -9.01
N VAL A 33 -13.14 22.58 -7.94
CA VAL A 33 -13.67 23.31 -6.78
C VAL A 33 -12.56 24.03 -6.01
N ILE A 34 -11.43 23.36 -5.79
CA ILE A 34 -10.27 23.93 -5.09
C ILE A 34 -9.60 25.03 -5.94
N ALA A 35 -9.49 24.83 -7.25
CA ALA A 35 -8.91 25.82 -8.16
C ALA A 35 -9.74 27.12 -8.27
N LEU A 36 -11.07 27.03 -8.15
CA LEU A 36 -11.95 28.20 -8.07
C LEU A 36 -11.74 29.01 -6.78
N GLN A 37 -11.33 28.36 -5.68
CA GLN A 37 -11.08 29.01 -4.39
C GLN A 37 -9.67 29.59 -4.27
N GLU A 38 -8.64 28.94 -4.85
CA GLU A 38 -7.23 29.33 -4.64
C GLU A 38 -6.59 30.13 -5.81
N SER A 39 -7.31 30.46 -6.88
CA SER A 39 -6.74 31.10 -8.09
C SER A 39 -5.50 30.39 -8.66
N ARG A 40 -5.41 29.07 -8.46
CA ARG A 40 -4.37 28.20 -9.03
C ARG A 40 -4.92 27.45 -10.24
N SER A 41 -4.09 27.14 -11.23
CA SER A 41 -4.57 26.43 -12.42
C SER A 41 -4.95 24.99 -12.07
N SER A 42 -6.25 24.67 -12.08
CA SER A 42 -6.79 23.29 -11.96
C SER A 42 -6.12 22.32 -12.95
N VAL A 43 -5.79 22.86 -14.13
CA VAL A 43 -5.17 22.15 -15.25
C VAL A 43 -3.85 21.50 -14.87
N ALA A 44 -3.03 22.12 -14.01
CA ALA A 44 -1.73 21.58 -13.63
C ALA A 44 -1.84 20.30 -12.78
N ILE A 45 -2.83 20.21 -11.89
CA ILE A 45 -3.05 19.03 -11.03
C ILE A 45 -3.53 17.85 -11.89
N VAL A 46 -4.49 18.12 -12.77
CA VAL A 46 -5.07 17.12 -13.68
C VAL A 46 -4.02 16.64 -14.69
N ALA A 47 -3.21 17.54 -15.23
CA ALA A 47 -2.12 17.19 -16.13
C ALA A 47 -1.09 16.27 -15.46
N LYS A 48 -0.70 16.56 -14.20
CA LYS A 48 0.20 15.68 -13.43
C LYS A 48 -0.40 14.28 -13.23
N GLN A 49 -1.69 14.20 -12.86
CA GLN A 49 -2.38 12.92 -12.66
C GLN A 49 -2.47 12.13 -13.97
N LEU A 50 -2.74 12.80 -15.09
CA LEU A 50 -2.81 12.18 -16.41
C LEU A 50 -1.44 11.63 -16.85
N ILE A 51 -0.36 12.38 -16.62
CA ILE A 51 1.01 11.91 -16.91
C ILE A 51 1.33 10.66 -16.10
N LEU A 52 1.06 10.67 -14.79
CA LEU A 52 1.28 9.50 -13.93
C LEU A 52 0.44 8.29 -14.35
N PHE A 53 -0.81 8.52 -14.76
CA PHE A 53 -1.67 7.47 -15.30
C PHE A 53 -1.09 6.86 -16.57
N LEU A 54 -0.65 7.67 -17.54
CA LEU A 54 -0.04 7.20 -18.78
C LEU A 54 1.25 6.42 -18.53
N VAL A 55 2.10 6.89 -17.60
CA VAL A 55 3.30 6.16 -17.16
C VAL A 55 2.92 4.81 -16.54
N GLY A 56 1.90 4.77 -15.69
CA GLY A 56 1.39 3.53 -15.09
C GLY A 56 0.88 2.53 -16.13
N VAL A 57 0.11 2.99 -17.12
CA VAL A 57 -0.38 2.16 -18.24
C VAL A 57 0.79 1.62 -19.07
N ALA A 58 1.80 2.44 -19.35
CA ALA A 58 3.00 2.01 -20.07
C ALA A 58 3.78 0.95 -19.28
N LEU A 59 3.95 1.14 -17.97
CA LEU A 59 4.60 0.17 -17.09
C LEU A 59 3.83 -1.16 -17.05
N ALA A 60 2.50 -1.10 -16.94
CA ALA A 60 1.64 -2.28 -16.95
C ALA A 60 1.76 -3.04 -18.28
N ALA A 61 1.72 -2.33 -19.41
CA ALA A 61 1.88 -2.93 -20.74
C ALA A 61 3.27 -3.57 -20.94
N PHE A 62 4.32 -2.99 -20.34
CA PHE A 62 5.65 -3.59 -20.32
C PHE A 62 5.68 -4.87 -19.47
N LEU A 63 5.19 -4.81 -18.23
CA LEU A 63 5.16 -5.96 -17.32
C LEU A 63 4.33 -7.14 -17.86
N MET A 64 3.24 -6.86 -18.58
CA MET A 64 2.43 -7.91 -19.24
C MET A 64 3.20 -8.68 -20.32
N ARG A 65 4.23 -8.09 -20.92
CA ARG A 65 5.08 -8.73 -21.93
C ARG A 65 6.31 -9.39 -21.33
N THR A 66 6.59 -9.18 -20.05
CA THR A 66 7.77 -9.72 -19.38
C THR A 66 7.55 -11.19 -19.01
N PRO A 67 8.48 -12.10 -19.37
CA PRO A 67 8.31 -13.51 -19.07
C PRO A 67 8.33 -13.76 -17.56
N PRO A 68 7.44 -14.64 -17.02
CA PRO A 68 7.39 -14.91 -15.58
C PRO A 68 8.73 -15.41 -14.99
N ARG A 69 9.52 -16.13 -15.79
CA ARG A 69 10.85 -16.60 -15.39
C ARG A 69 11.82 -15.45 -15.08
N PHE A 70 11.71 -14.34 -15.80
CA PHE A 70 12.52 -13.15 -15.53
C PHE A 70 12.08 -12.50 -14.21
N LEU A 71 10.77 -12.35 -14.00
CA LEU A 71 10.22 -11.84 -12.74
C LEU A 71 10.65 -12.68 -11.53
N GLN A 72 10.65 -14.02 -11.68
CA GLN A 72 11.14 -14.92 -10.64
C GLN A 72 12.65 -14.78 -10.39
N ARG A 73 13.46 -14.53 -11.43
CA ARG A 73 14.90 -14.32 -11.26
C ARG A 73 15.23 -13.03 -10.49
N ILE A 74 14.46 -11.97 -10.71
CA ILE A 74 14.66 -10.68 -10.04
C ILE A 74 13.96 -10.58 -8.67
N SER A 75 13.21 -11.60 -8.23
CA SER A 75 12.44 -11.56 -6.98
C SER A 75 13.31 -11.34 -5.74
N SER A 76 14.51 -11.91 -5.70
CA SER A 76 15.45 -11.70 -4.60
C SER A 76 15.93 -10.24 -4.56
N LEU A 77 16.17 -9.67 -5.76
CA LEU A 77 16.61 -8.28 -5.91
C LEU A 77 15.49 -7.31 -5.57
N SER A 78 14.23 -7.66 -5.82
CA SER A 78 13.09 -6.79 -5.51
C SER A 78 12.94 -6.52 -4.01
N LEU A 79 13.36 -7.44 -3.14
CA LEU A 79 13.45 -7.18 -1.69
C LEU A 79 14.48 -6.08 -1.40
N VAL A 80 15.69 -6.21 -1.93
CA VAL A 80 16.77 -5.23 -1.70
C VAL A 80 16.36 -3.85 -2.21
N VAL A 81 15.76 -3.78 -3.40
CA VAL A 81 15.22 -2.54 -3.96
C VAL A 81 14.11 -1.97 -3.07
N SER A 82 13.22 -2.80 -2.55
CA SER A 82 12.14 -2.36 -1.64
C SER A 82 12.69 -1.78 -0.34
N LEU A 83 13.68 -2.45 0.27
CA LEU A 83 14.35 -1.98 1.49
C LEU A 83 15.09 -0.66 1.26
N ALA A 84 15.84 -0.55 0.16
CA ALA A 84 16.52 0.69 -0.20
C ALA A 84 15.51 1.83 -0.40
N THR A 85 14.43 1.57 -1.13
CA THR A 85 13.38 2.54 -1.43
C THR A 85 12.66 3.01 -0.16
N LEU A 86 12.43 2.12 0.80
CA LEU A 86 11.86 2.46 2.12
C LEU A 86 12.83 3.19 3.04
N ALA A 87 14.14 2.96 2.88
CA ALA A 87 15.17 3.65 3.66
C ALA A 87 15.42 5.08 3.17
N LEU A 88 15.20 5.36 1.88
CA LEU A 88 15.46 6.69 1.29
C LEU A 88 14.75 7.86 2.04
N PRO A 89 13.45 7.79 2.39
CA PRO A 89 12.79 8.85 3.17
C PRO A 89 13.34 9.07 4.57
N LEU A 90 14.08 8.11 5.13
CA LEU A 90 14.67 8.24 6.46
C LEU A 90 15.96 9.07 6.44
N LEU A 91 16.51 9.35 5.26
CA LEU A 91 17.67 10.20 5.10
C LEU A 91 17.26 11.68 5.26
N PRO A 92 17.92 12.45 6.14
CA PRO A 92 17.49 13.79 6.51
C PRO A 92 17.45 14.81 5.35
N GLU A 93 18.23 14.59 4.30
CA GLU A 93 18.28 15.48 3.12
C GLU A 93 17.29 15.09 2.01
N VAL A 94 16.72 13.89 2.08
CA VAL A 94 15.88 13.31 1.01
C VAL A 94 14.42 13.19 1.45
N GLY A 95 14.20 12.84 2.72
CA GLY A 95 12.89 12.68 3.32
C GLY A 95 12.16 14.00 3.53
N LYS A 96 10.87 14.01 3.20
CA LYS A 96 9.95 15.08 3.58
C LYS A 96 9.03 14.58 4.69
N GLU A 97 9.05 15.28 5.82
CA GLU A 97 8.07 15.04 6.87
C GLU A 97 6.72 15.67 6.50
N VAL A 98 5.67 14.85 6.50
CA VAL A 98 4.28 15.30 6.28
C VAL A 98 3.44 14.74 7.41
N ASN A 99 2.78 15.62 8.18
CA ASN A 99 1.95 15.26 9.33
C ASN A 99 2.68 14.39 10.38
N GLY A 100 3.99 14.62 10.57
CA GLY A 100 4.83 13.89 11.53
C GLY A 100 5.32 12.52 11.05
N ASN A 101 5.18 12.21 9.76
CA ASN A 101 5.60 10.97 9.12
C ASN A 101 6.67 11.26 8.04
N ALA A 102 7.79 10.54 8.09
CA ALA A 102 8.92 10.66 7.18
C ALA A 102 8.89 9.54 6.13
N ASN A 103 7.92 9.62 5.22
CA ASN A 103 7.66 8.59 4.20
C ASN A 103 7.48 9.14 2.78
N TRP A 104 7.71 10.44 2.57
CA TRP A 104 7.59 11.09 1.27
C TRP A 104 8.94 11.57 0.75
N ILE A 105 9.12 11.54 -0.56
CA ILE A 105 10.26 12.17 -1.26
C ILE A 105 9.71 13.14 -2.30
N SER A 106 10.32 14.31 -2.41
CA SER A 106 9.97 15.29 -3.46
C SER A 106 11.07 15.30 -4.53
N ILE A 107 10.72 14.95 -5.77
CA ILE A 107 11.64 14.93 -6.91
C ILE A 107 11.03 15.78 -8.02
N ALA A 108 11.74 16.82 -8.46
CA ALA A 108 11.35 17.68 -9.60
C ALA A 108 9.89 18.18 -9.56
N GLY A 109 9.38 18.54 -8.37
CA GLY A 109 8.01 19.03 -8.20
C GLY A 109 6.91 17.95 -8.16
N PHE A 110 7.30 16.67 -8.09
CA PHE A 110 6.43 15.54 -7.80
C PHE A 110 6.74 14.99 -6.40
N THR A 111 5.69 14.73 -5.63
CA THR A 111 5.78 13.97 -4.38
C THR A 111 5.52 12.50 -4.68
N LEU A 112 6.49 11.67 -4.34
CA LEU A 112 6.45 10.23 -4.52
C LEU A 112 6.47 9.55 -3.15
N GLN A 113 5.64 8.54 -2.98
CA GLN A 113 5.61 7.72 -1.77
C GLN A 113 6.34 6.40 -2.05
N PRO A 114 7.56 6.20 -1.52
CA PRO A 114 8.39 5.05 -1.86
C PRO A 114 7.77 3.71 -1.44
N SER A 115 6.90 3.72 -0.42
CA SER A 115 6.17 2.53 0.03
C SER A 115 5.24 1.94 -1.03
N GLU A 116 4.78 2.71 -2.01
CA GLU A 116 3.98 2.18 -3.12
C GLU A 116 4.79 1.21 -3.98
N PHE A 117 6.04 1.55 -4.31
CA PHE A 117 6.94 0.69 -5.06
C PHE A 117 7.39 -0.52 -4.23
N ALA A 118 7.64 -0.31 -2.94
CA ALA A 118 8.02 -1.38 -2.03
C ALA A 118 6.91 -2.43 -1.84
N LYS A 119 5.61 -2.08 -1.96
CA LYS A 119 4.52 -3.07 -1.95
C LYS A 119 4.65 -4.06 -3.10
N LEU A 120 4.87 -3.55 -4.32
CA LEU A 120 5.05 -4.39 -5.50
C LEU A 120 6.31 -5.24 -5.41
N GLY A 121 7.43 -4.65 -4.96
CA GLY A 121 8.69 -5.36 -4.80
C GLY A 121 8.64 -6.43 -3.70
N MET A 122 7.96 -6.17 -2.60
CA MET A 122 7.66 -7.16 -1.56
C MET A 122 6.83 -8.30 -2.12
N LEU A 123 5.75 -8.00 -2.86
CA LEU A 123 4.86 -9.03 -3.40
C LEU A 123 5.60 -9.94 -4.39
N LEU A 124 6.45 -9.36 -5.24
CA LEU A 124 7.29 -10.11 -6.15
C LEU A 124 8.30 -10.99 -5.41
N TRP A 125 8.90 -10.47 -4.33
CA TRP A 125 9.83 -11.23 -3.49
C TRP A 125 9.13 -12.39 -2.79
N ILE A 126 8.00 -12.16 -2.13
CA ILE A 126 7.17 -13.19 -1.48
C ILE A 126 6.84 -14.26 -2.51
N ALA A 127 6.28 -13.89 -3.67
CA ALA A 127 5.95 -14.85 -4.73
C ALA A 127 7.16 -15.69 -5.16
N GLY A 128 8.34 -15.08 -5.26
CA GLY A 128 9.56 -15.80 -5.61
C GLY A 128 10.08 -16.74 -4.51
N VAL A 129 9.88 -16.40 -3.23
CA VAL A 129 10.22 -17.30 -2.10
C VAL A 129 9.23 -18.46 -2.06
N LEU A 130 7.95 -18.20 -2.24
CA LEU A 130 6.90 -19.23 -2.31
C LEU A 130 7.16 -20.23 -3.43
N ALA A 131 7.50 -19.74 -4.63
CA ALA A 131 7.81 -20.59 -5.77
C ALA A 131 9.04 -21.50 -5.54
N LYS A 132 9.94 -21.15 -4.61
CA LYS A 132 11.10 -21.99 -4.25
C LYS A 132 10.77 -23.03 -3.16
N HIS A 133 9.68 -22.83 -2.42
CA HIS A 133 9.27 -23.67 -1.30
C HIS A 133 7.94 -24.38 -1.57
N GLU A 134 7.50 -24.45 -2.83
CA GLU A 134 6.23 -25.06 -3.23
C GLU A 134 6.12 -26.51 -2.73
N ASP A 135 7.18 -27.30 -2.90
CA ASP A 135 7.26 -28.68 -2.42
C ASP A 135 7.20 -28.76 -0.88
N SER A 136 7.87 -27.84 -0.17
CA SER A 136 7.85 -27.79 1.29
C SER A 136 6.46 -27.41 1.83
N ILE A 137 5.75 -26.51 1.14
CA ILE A 137 4.36 -26.15 1.47
C ILE A 137 3.46 -27.38 1.27
N ALA A 138 3.60 -28.10 0.15
CA ALA A 138 2.83 -29.30 -0.15
C ALA A 138 3.07 -30.42 0.89
N GLN A 139 4.27 -30.51 1.45
CA GLN A 139 4.63 -31.46 2.51
C GLN A 139 4.25 -30.99 3.93
N GLY A 140 3.64 -29.81 4.07
CA GLY A 140 3.26 -29.26 5.38
C GLY A 140 4.43 -28.67 6.19
N LEU A 141 5.63 -28.57 5.60
CA LEU A 141 6.84 -28.00 6.19
C LEU A 141 6.84 -26.46 6.08
N SER A 142 5.76 -25.84 6.54
CA SER A 142 5.58 -24.37 6.49
C SER A 142 6.63 -23.60 7.31
N SER A 143 7.37 -24.28 8.20
CA SER A 143 8.41 -23.66 9.04
C SER A 143 9.60 -23.14 8.24
N ASP A 144 10.03 -23.84 7.18
CA ASP A 144 11.18 -23.42 6.37
C ASP A 144 10.84 -22.22 5.49
N LEU A 145 9.61 -22.17 4.96
CA LEU A 145 9.08 -20.99 4.30
C LEU A 145 9.09 -19.76 5.23
N LEU A 146 8.65 -19.92 6.47
CA LEU A 146 8.60 -18.82 7.43
C LEU A 146 10.00 -18.33 7.83
N LYS A 147 10.99 -19.23 7.95
CA LYS A 147 12.39 -18.84 8.18
C LYS A 147 12.94 -17.97 7.06
N SER A 148 12.54 -18.22 5.81
CA SER A 148 12.97 -17.42 4.67
C SER A 148 12.23 -16.07 4.58
N LEU A 149 10.94 -16.02 4.94
CA LEU A 149 10.11 -14.82 4.81
C LEU A 149 10.15 -13.87 6.01
N LEU A 150 10.25 -14.38 7.23
CA LEU A 150 10.16 -13.53 8.43
C LEU A 150 11.23 -12.43 8.47
N PRO A 151 12.52 -12.69 8.18
CA PRO A 151 13.54 -11.64 8.23
C PRO A 151 13.26 -10.48 7.26
N GLY A 152 12.83 -10.80 6.03
CA GLY A 152 12.52 -9.78 5.02
C GLY A 152 11.26 -8.97 5.36
N LEU A 153 10.20 -9.63 5.85
CA LEU A 153 8.98 -8.94 6.29
C LEU A 153 9.23 -8.05 7.51
N ILE A 154 10.00 -8.53 8.49
CA ILE A 154 10.38 -7.74 9.67
C ILE A 154 11.21 -6.52 9.26
N ALA A 155 12.17 -6.69 8.34
CA ALA A 155 12.97 -5.57 7.83
C ALA A 155 12.11 -4.51 7.13
N ILE A 156 11.18 -4.93 6.26
CA ILE A 156 10.26 -4.03 5.56
C ILE A 156 9.37 -3.27 6.56
N ILE A 157 8.71 -4.01 7.45
CA ILE A 157 7.79 -3.43 8.44
C ILE A 157 8.56 -2.50 9.39
N GLY A 158 9.75 -2.91 9.84
CA GLY A 158 10.63 -2.12 10.69
C GLY A 158 11.02 -0.78 10.09
N LEU A 159 11.38 -0.72 8.80
CA LEU A 159 11.69 0.53 8.11
C LEU A 159 10.46 1.44 8.00
N ILE A 160 9.28 0.88 7.71
CA ILE A 160 8.03 1.66 7.64
C ILE A 160 7.69 2.27 9.01
N ILE A 161 7.89 1.50 10.08
CA ILE A 161 7.70 1.97 11.45
C ILE A 161 8.71 3.06 11.83
N ALA A 162 9.97 2.94 11.39
CA ALA A 162 10.98 3.97 11.58
C ALA A 162 10.57 5.30 10.91
N GLY A 163 9.86 5.23 9.79
CA GLY A 163 9.21 6.39 9.15
C GLY A 163 8.03 6.97 9.95
N LYS A 164 7.57 6.30 11.01
CA LYS A 164 6.38 6.60 11.82
C LYS A 164 5.04 6.34 11.11
N ASP A 165 5.02 5.49 10.08
CA ASP A 165 3.83 5.17 9.31
C ASP A 165 3.15 3.84 9.69
N LEU A 166 2.32 3.87 10.73
CA LEU A 166 1.60 2.68 11.18
C LEU A 166 0.55 2.20 10.17
N GLY A 167 -0.10 3.12 9.44
CA GLY A 167 -1.14 2.76 8.46
C GLY A 167 -0.55 1.94 7.31
N THR A 168 0.57 2.40 6.77
CA THR A 168 1.28 1.65 5.73
C THR A 168 1.79 0.31 6.24
N ALA A 169 2.30 0.23 7.47
CA ALA A 169 2.75 -1.04 8.05
C ALA A 169 1.61 -2.08 8.14
N ILE A 170 0.40 -1.66 8.52
CA ILE A 170 -0.79 -2.53 8.55
C ILE A 170 -1.14 -3.01 7.15
N ILE A 171 -1.10 -2.15 6.14
CA ILE A 171 -1.38 -2.53 4.75
C ILE A 171 -0.38 -3.58 4.26
N PHE A 172 0.91 -3.39 4.51
CA PHE A 172 1.94 -4.37 4.16
C PHE A 172 1.72 -5.71 4.85
N ALA A 173 1.41 -5.68 6.15
CA ALA A 173 1.11 -6.88 6.92
C ALA A 173 -0.14 -7.60 6.39
N ALA A 174 -1.19 -6.87 6.03
CA ALA A 174 -2.42 -7.42 5.46
C ALA A 174 -2.18 -8.05 4.08
N ILE A 175 -1.38 -7.40 3.22
CA ILE A 175 -0.99 -7.96 1.91
C ILE A 175 -0.20 -9.25 2.11
N ALA A 176 0.81 -9.25 2.98
CA ALA A 176 1.62 -10.43 3.25
C ALA A 176 0.76 -11.57 3.81
N ALA A 177 -0.12 -11.29 4.79
CA ALA A 177 -1.07 -12.25 5.33
C ALA A 177 -1.99 -12.83 4.25
N GLY A 178 -2.56 -11.98 3.38
CA GLY A 178 -3.43 -12.42 2.29
C GLY A 178 -2.73 -13.36 1.31
N VAL A 179 -1.49 -13.03 0.92
CA VAL A 179 -0.69 -13.90 0.03
C VAL A 179 -0.36 -15.23 0.71
N LEU A 180 0.08 -15.21 1.97
CA LEU A 180 0.40 -16.43 2.72
C LEU A 180 -0.82 -17.32 2.93
N PHE A 181 -1.99 -16.73 3.18
CA PHE A 181 -3.25 -17.43 3.33
C PHE A 181 -3.63 -18.19 2.04
N ILE A 182 -3.57 -17.50 0.89
CA ILE A 182 -3.88 -18.10 -0.42
C ILE A 182 -2.89 -19.22 -0.77
N SER A 183 -1.66 -19.11 -0.29
CA SER A 183 -0.58 -20.03 -0.62
C SER A 183 -0.60 -21.34 0.16
N GLY A 184 -1.58 -21.55 1.04
CA GLY A 184 -1.76 -22.82 1.75
C GLY A 184 -0.81 -23.01 2.94
N VAL A 185 -0.25 -21.92 3.49
CA VAL A 185 0.54 -21.99 4.73
C VAL A 185 -0.33 -22.53 5.88
N SER A 186 0.24 -23.34 6.76
CA SER A 186 -0.53 -23.95 7.84
C SER A 186 -1.25 -22.91 8.71
N MET A 187 -2.53 -23.17 8.99
CA MET A 187 -3.40 -22.25 9.74
C MET A 187 -2.81 -21.87 11.11
N ARG A 188 -2.08 -22.78 11.74
CA ARG A 188 -1.41 -22.53 13.03
C ARG A 188 -0.45 -21.35 12.95
N TYR A 189 0.43 -21.33 11.94
CA TYR A 189 1.39 -20.23 11.79
C TYR A 189 0.72 -18.94 11.32
N PHE A 190 -0.33 -19.06 10.50
CA PHE A 190 -1.13 -17.92 10.07
C PHE A 190 -1.77 -17.18 11.26
N PHE A 191 -2.49 -17.90 12.14
CA PHE A 191 -3.11 -17.30 13.32
C PHE A 191 -2.08 -16.80 14.34
N MET A 192 -0.94 -17.49 14.47
CA MET A 192 0.16 -17.00 15.32
C MET A 192 0.74 -15.68 14.79
N GLY A 193 0.91 -15.55 13.47
CA GLY A 193 1.33 -14.31 12.83
C GLY A 193 0.32 -13.18 13.00
N LEU A 194 -0.98 -13.46 12.80
CA LEU A 194 -2.06 -12.50 13.05
C LEU A 194 -2.08 -12.01 14.50
N GLY A 195 -1.94 -12.93 15.47
CA GLY A 195 -1.86 -12.58 16.89
C GLY A 195 -0.66 -11.68 17.19
N GLY A 196 0.50 -11.98 16.62
CA GLY A 196 1.71 -11.16 16.76
C GLY A 196 1.56 -9.75 16.17
N ILE A 197 1.01 -9.65 14.94
CA ILE A 197 0.72 -8.36 14.29
C ILE A 197 -0.30 -7.56 15.11
N GLY A 198 -1.37 -8.20 15.58
CA GLY A 198 -2.40 -7.55 16.41
C GLY A 198 -1.83 -6.98 17.71
N LEU A 199 -1.05 -7.79 18.44
CA LEU A 199 -0.37 -7.34 19.66
C LEU A 199 0.58 -6.16 19.37
N PHE A 200 1.36 -6.26 18.29
CA PHE A 200 2.27 -5.20 17.88
C PHE A 200 1.53 -3.87 17.59
N ILE A 201 0.41 -3.93 16.87
CA ILE A 201 -0.41 -2.74 16.58
C ILE A 201 -0.94 -2.12 17.88
N VAL A 202 -1.45 -2.93 18.82
CA VAL A 202 -1.96 -2.44 20.10
C VAL A 202 -0.87 -1.70 20.88
N VAL A 203 0.32 -2.29 21.02
CA VAL A 203 1.46 -1.65 21.70
C VAL A 203 1.82 -0.32 21.02
N MET A 204 1.84 -0.30 19.70
CA MET A 204 2.17 0.91 18.93
C MET A 204 1.10 2.00 19.05
N ILE A 205 -0.16 1.65 19.17
CA ILE A 205 -1.23 2.64 19.39
C ILE A 205 -1.08 3.27 20.78
N LEU A 206 -0.79 2.47 21.79
CA LEU A 206 -0.69 2.94 23.18
C LEU A 206 0.53 3.85 23.43
N THR A 207 1.58 3.71 22.63
CA THR A 207 2.83 4.49 22.81
C THR A 207 2.78 5.89 22.19
N GLN A 208 1.79 6.23 21.35
CA GLN A 208 1.68 7.56 20.74
C GLN A 208 0.33 8.23 21.04
N PRO A 209 0.31 9.35 21.79
CA PRO A 209 -0.92 10.09 22.11
C PRO A 209 -1.75 10.49 20.87
N ASN A 210 -1.07 10.86 19.77
CA ASN A 210 -1.70 11.25 18.50
C ASN A 210 -2.54 10.11 17.88
N ARG A 211 -2.18 8.85 18.11
CA ARG A 211 -2.91 7.69 17.58
C ARG A 211 -4.20 7.44 18.35
N ILE A 212 -4.15 7.59 19.68
CA ILE A 212 -5.33 7.49 20.56
C ILE A 212 -6.34 8.59 20.22
N TYR A 213 -5.88 9.81 19.96
CA TYR A 213 -6.77 10.91 19.56
C TYR A 213 -7.54 10.60 18.27
N ARG A 214 -6.89 9.98 17.27
CA ARG A 214 -7.57 9.55 16.03
C ARG A 214 -8.59 8.45 16.25
N ILE A 215 -8.32 7.49 17.14
CA ILE A 215 -9.28 6.42 17.46
C ILE A 215 -10.49 7.00 18.20
N LYS A 216 -10.27 7.92 19.14
CA LYS A 216 -11.37 8.63 19.82
C LYS A 216 -12.21 9.44 18.84
N ALA A 217 -11.58 10.14 17.91
CA ALA A 217 -12.28 10.86 16.86
C ALA A 217 -13.03 9.96 15.87
N LEU A 218 -12.60 8.70 15.69
CA LEU A 218 -13.35 7.71 14.89
C LEU A 218 -14.61 7.22 15.63
N LEU A 219 -14.50 6.98 16.94
CA LEU A 219 -15.61 6.48 17.77
C LEU A 219 -16.65 7.56 18.06
N ASP A 220 -16.21 8.81 18.26
CA ASP A 220 -17.07 9.96 18.50
C ASP A 220 -16.62 11.19 17.68
N PRO A 221 -16.97 11.22 16.37
CA PRO A 221 -16.53 12.27 15.46
C PRO A 221 -17.27 13.60 15.63
N PHE A 222 -18.43 13.61 16.31
CA PHE A 222 -19.26 14.79 16.49
C PHE A 222 -19.01 15.54 17.80
N SER A 223 -18.18 15.00 18.70
CA SER A 223 -17.74 15.72 19.89
C SER A 223 -17.06 17.05 19.55
N GLU A 224 -17.40 18.12 20.29
CA GLU A 224 -16.90 19.49 20.05
C GLU A 224 -15.37 19.57 20.02
N ALA A 225 -14.68 18.75 20.83
CA ALA A 225 -13.23 18.69 20.89
C ALA A 225 -12.57 18.02 19.67
N ASN A 226 -13.31 17.25 18.86
CA ASN A 226 -12.76 16.46 17.75
C ASN A 226 -13.29 16.89 16.38
N TYR A 227 -14.48 17.48 16.31
CA TYR A 227 -15.19 17.78 15.06
C TYR A 227 -14.40 18.64 14.06
N GLN A 228 -13.66 19.65 14.54
CA GLN A 228 -12.86 20.54 13.67
C GLN A 228 -11.45 20.01 13.35
N HIS A 229 -11.05 18.88 13.94
CA HIS A 229 -9.71 18.30 13.78
C HIS A 229 -9.80 16.88 13.21
N ALA A 230 -9.43 15.87 13.99
CA ALA A 230 -9.41 14.48 13.52
C ALA A 230 -10.82 13.92 13.22
N GLY A 231 -11.88 14.54 13.74
CA GLY A 231 -13.28 14.15 13.54
C GLY A 231 -13.93 14.72 12.28
N TRP A 232 -13.30 15.71 11.61
CA TRP A 232 -13.89 16.35 10.43
C TRP A 232 -14.16 15.36 9.30
N GLN A 233 -13.16 14.54 8.95
CA GLN A 233 -13.23 13.56 7.87
C GLN A 233 -14.27 12.45 8.15
N PRO A 234 -14.27 11.77 9.32
CA PRO A 234 -15.31 10.79 9.64
C PRO A 234 -16.72 11.40 9.72
N ALA A 235 -16.88 12.59 10.31
CA ALA A 235 -18.18 13.25 10.42
C ALA A 235 -18.77 13.59 9.04
N HIS A 236 -17.96 14.16 8.14
CA HIS A 236 -18.40 14.45 6.77
C HIS A 236 -18.62 13.20 5.94
N SER A 237 -17.88 12.11 6.20
CA SER A 237 -18.20 10.82 5.58
C SER A 237 -19.58 10.33 5.99
N ILE A 238 -19.95 10.42 7.28
CA ILE A 238 -21.29 10.02 7.77
C ILE A 238 -22.37 10.94 7.19
N MET A 239 -22.13 12.26 7.15
CA MET A 239 -23.07 13.22 6.57
C MET A 239 -23.26 13.00 5.06
N ALA A 240 -22.21 12.68 4.32
CA ALA A 240 -22.29 12.37 2.90
C ALA A 240 -23.13 11.11 2.62
N PHE A 241 -22.99 10.06 3.44
CA PHE A 241 -23.86 8.88 3.35
C PHE A 241 -25.33 9.20 3.65
N ALA A 242 -25.59 10.19 4.51
CA ALA A 242 -26.95 10.63 4.81
C ALA A 242 -27.58 11.47 3.69
N SER A 243 -26.77 12.18 2.89
CA SER A 243 -27.25 13.04 1.80
C SER A 243 -27.47 12.33 0.46
N GLY A 244 -26.96 11.10 0.29
CA GLY A 244 -27.10 10.29 -0.93
C GLY A 244 -25.93 10.41 -1.89
#